data_AF-A3J5W1-F1
#
_entry.id   AF-A3J5W1-F1
#
_cell.length_a   1.000
_cell.length_b   1.000
_cell.length_c   1.000
_cell.angle_alpha   90.00
_cell.angle_beta   90.00
_cell.angle_gamma   90.00
#
_symmetry.space_group_name_H-M   'P 1'
#
loop_
_entity.id
_entity.type
_entity.pdbx_description
1 polymer ?
#
loop_
_entity_poly.entity_id
_entity_poly.type
_entity_poly.pdbx_seq_one_letter_code
_entity_poly.pdbx_strand_id
1 'polypeptide(L)'
;MIMKAFYKYSALIGFFLFFITKSQAQKIAVPISSYGVWDRGGGVDDYSDPKADFVLGIEVSATWAEVQSIGPGKYDFSQFQEVLNTAAKYHKIVKISINVGPNSPLWLYDNGVPLVKVISKKPEKHAIKFANYPFYLNENHKKYYFELIKQFSLFLRNQPKEKFDCIAFVQVKTGATGDEEPYKGEPEDEKFAIDKKKVWEEYRIEAFEQFKEYFNDVSDRQIVLTFNNVDPIKSPVANNWVMNTIDPKIGFGIKGGAYNRGHHLTGEQSFKEQWTPYLINPKGMKLFSASEMDESWRKEIFNINTELAFYWSALSGINTGLSSYNCSKRAIQYAMQHQEIRDIFKMYNKYAQQVYPASATTAFSVFHEGLNAADTIKFPEKKFGNAKSKNLERYTNICNAYASRGAKMDDLEAADIGQVNQRERQKGYNDAGWDIAEGNFERFLYQIKPDETSIGLFRVRGEIDKNSSKYDRFARSFENATGKNTMYFKFDDEMFIASKPKSLKFTITWLDKNPGSTWALQYNKGKEMKTALEIKGKGDNQWKTVTVEVSDMQLNHSGKMASDFALVNTDSIDDVFNGIEVNIQRK
;
A
#
# COMPACT_ATOMS: atom_id res chain seq x y z
N MET A 1 47.92 44.33 49.04
CA MET A 1 48.69 45.47 48.49
C MET A 1 49.67 44.89 47.48
N ILE A 2 49.25 44.67 46.23
CA ILE A 2 49.53 45.48 45.01
C ILE A 2 50.40 44.66 44.03
N MET A 3 49.78 44.31 42.88
CA MET A 3 50.35 44.17 41.51
C MET A 3 51.43 43.10 41.23
N LYS A 4 51.55 42.48 40.05
CA LYS A 4 50.93 42.57 38.70
C LYS A 4 51.38 41.28 37.97
N ALA A 5 50.47 40.55 37.30
CA ALA A 5 50.30 40.56 35.83
C ALA A 5 51.56 40.20 35.03
N PHE A 6 51.57 39.03 34.39
CA PHE A 6 51.88 38.78 32.96
C PHE A 6 51.73 37.27 32.71
N TYR A 7 51.44 36.87 31.47
CA TYR A 7 51.08 35.51 31.00
C TYR A 7 49.58 35.17 30.96
N LYS A 8 48.80 36.09 30.37
CA LYS A 8 47.82 35.71 29.35
C LYS A 8 48.44 36.05 27.99
N TYR A 9 48.15 35.26 26.97
CA TYR A 9 48.64 35.36 25.57
C TYR A 9 49.98 34.68 25.28
N SER A 10 49.93 33.36 25.15
CA SER A 10 50.85 32.63 24.27
C SER A 10 50.04 31.55 23.54
N ALA A 11 49.90 31.75 22.22
CA ALA A 11 49.58 30.77 21.20
C ALA A 11 48.20 30.08 21.22
N LEU A 12 47.15 30.90 21.10
CA LEU A 12 46.21 30.71 20.01
C LEU A 12 46.99 30.52 18.69
N ILE A 13 46.85 29.35 18.08
CA ILE A 13 46.73 29.02 16.63
C ILE A 13 47.02 27.52 16.55
N GLY A 14 46.17 26.73 17.21
CA GLY A 14 46.04 25.30 16.97
C GLY A 14 44.84 25.13 16.06
N PHE A 15 45.11 24.80 14.80
CA PHE A 15 44.18 24.53 13.71
C PHE A 15 42.92 23.75 14.15
N PHE A 16 41.87 24.44 14.58
CA PHE A 16 40.51 23.92 14.57
C PHE A 16 40.01 24.03 13.12
N LEU A 17 40.51 23.14 12.25
CA LEU A 17 39.78 22.76 11.06
C LEU A 17 38.53 22.03 11.55
N PHE A 18 37.48 22.80 11.82
CA PHE A 18 36.12 22.32 11.71
C PHE A 18 35.97 21.86 10.25
N PHE A 19 36.25 20.59 9.99
CA PHE A 19 35.59 19.89 8.92
C PHE A 19 34.11 19.87 9.30
N ILE A 20 33.41 20.94 8.95
CA ILE A 20 31.99 20.88 8.65
C ILE A 20 31.92 20.02 7.39
N THR A 21 32.06 18.71 7.55
CA THR A 21 31.41 17.81 6.60
C THR A 21 29.95 18.19 6.72
N LYS A 22 29.44 18.99 5.78
CA LYS A 22 28.02 18.97 5.47
C LYS A 22 27.74 17.49 5.27
N SER A 23 27.15 16.81 6.26
CA SER A 23 26.54 15.53 5.98
C SER A 23 25.51 15.90 4.94
N GLN A 24 25.79 15.55 3.69
CA GLN A 24 24.75 15.61 2.69
C GLN A 24 23.69 14.68 3.22
N ALA A 25 22.56 15.24 3.68
CA ALA A 25 21.45 14.44 4.16
C ALA A 25 21.07 13.51 3.01
N GLN A 26 21.48 12.25 3.13
CA GLN A 26 21.22 11.22 2.16
C GLN A 26 19.69 11.07 2.10
N LYS A 27 19.14 11.10 0.88
CA LYS A 27 17.69 11.01 0.70
C LYS A 27 17.25 9.63 1.16
N ILE A 28 16.54 9.59 2.29
CA ILE A 28 15.79 8.41 2.72
C ILE A 28 14.79 8.08 1.61
N ALA A 29 14.56 6.79 1.31
CA ALA A 29 13.42 6.35 0.51
C ALA A 29 12.15 7.12 0.89
N VAL A 30 11.33 7.44 -0.14
CA VAL A 30 10.04 8.15 -0.08
C VAL A 30 9.66 8.57 1.33
N PRO A 31 9.70 9.87 1.67
CA PRO A 31 9.39 10.34 3.02
C PRO A 31 8.09 9.72 3.51
N ILE A 32 8.11 9.12 4.70
CA ILE A 32 6.94 8.42 5.24
C ILE A 32 5.75 9.37 5.30
N SER A 33 5.98 10.65 5.60
CA SER A 33 4.96 11.73 5.58
C SER A 33 4.20 11.88 4.26
N SER A 34 4.66 11.25 3.19
CA SER A 34 4.07 11.29 1.87
C SER A 34 3.49 9.95 1.41
N TYR A 35 3.49 8.93 2.29
CA TYR A 35 2.72 7.71 2.07
C TYR A 35 1.23 8.06 2.13
N GLY A 36 0.49 7.68 1.10
CA GLY A 36 -0.88 8.14 0.91
C GLY A 36 -1.39 8.04 -0.53
N VAL A 37 -2.40 8.85 -0.84
CA VAL A 37 -3.09 8.92 -2.13
C VAL A 37 -2.36 9.85 -3.10
N TRP A 38 -2.15 9.36 -4.32
CA TRP A 38 -1.38 10.05 -5.35
C TRP A 38 -2.24 10.23 -6.60
N ASP A 39 -2.17 11.42 -7.19
CA ASP A 39 -2.86 11.73 -8.44
C ASP A 39 -2.11 11.11 -9.61
N ARG A 40 -2.68 10.03 -10.16
CA ARG A 40 -2.20 9.38 -11.37
C ARG A 40 -3.03 9.81 -12.56
N GLY A 41 -2.44 10.70 -13.36
CA GLY A 41 -3.00 11.14 -14.64
C GLY A 41 -3.63 12.53 -14.63
N GLY A 42 -3.39 13.34 -13.60
CA GLY A 42 -3.79 14.75 -13.57
C GLY A 42 -5.31 14.89 -13.43
N GLY A 43 -5.85 14.35 -12.33
CA GLY A 43 -7.23 14.50 -11.91
C GLY A 43 -7.48 15.73 -11.03
N VAL A 44 -6.44 16.31 -10.44
CA VAL A 44 -6.51 17.61 -9.74
C VAL A 44 -6.13 18.72 -10.72
N ASP A 45 -7.07 19.64 -10.99
CA ASP A 45 -6.82 20.79 -11.86
C ASP A 45 -6.03 21.90 -11.15
N ASP A 46 -6.32 22.15 -9.86
CA ASP A 46 -5.57 23.08 -9.01
C ASP A 46 -5.34 22.49 -7.62
N TYR A 47 -4.07 22.24 -7.29
CA TYR A 47 -3.66 21.73 -5.98
C TYR A 47 -3.80 22.75 -4.84
N SER A 48 -4.16 24.00 -5.13
CA SER A 48 -4.52 25.00 -4.12
C SER A 48 -5.93 24.81 -3.56
N ASP A 49 -6.81 24.07 -4.26
CA ASP A 49 -8.16 23.77 -3.79
C ASP A 49 -8.08 22.98 -2.46
N PRO A 50 -8.67 23.47 -1.36
CA PRO A 50 -8.71 22.76 -0.08
C PRO A 50 -9.28 21.34 -0.17
N LYS A 51 -10.11 21.05 -1.19
CA LYS A 51 -10.63 19.69 -1.44
C LYS A 51 -9.56 18.71 -1.90
N ALA A 52 -8.43 19.18 -2.42
CA ALA A 52 -7.32 18.35 -2.89
C ALA A 52 -6.30 17.99 -1.78
N ASP A 53 -6.57 18.35 -0.52
CA ASP A 53 -5.68 18.12 0.61
C ASP A 53 -5.41 16.63 0.92
N PHE A 54 -6.26 15.72 0.42
CA PHE A 54 -6.03 14.28 0.50
C PHE A 54 -4.97 13.75 -0.49
N VAL A 55 -4.58 14.53 -1.50
CA VAL A 55 -3.55 14.11 -2.48
C VAL A 55 -2.17 14.51 -1.98
N LEU A 56 -1.30 13.53 -1.72
CA LEU A 56 0.05 13.75 -1.18
C LEU A 56 1.15 13.69 -2.24
N GLY A 57 0.89 13.04 -3.38
CA GLY A 57 1.86 12.90 -4.46
C GLY A 57 1.24 12.95 -5.85
N ILE A 58 2.11 13.12 -6.85
CA ILE A 58 1.76 13.21 -8.27
C ILE A 58 2.53 12.12 -9.01
N GLU A 59 1.87 11.40 -9.91
CA GLU A 59 2.54 10.53 -10.87
C GLU A 59 2.61 11.21 -12.24
N VAL A 60 3.82 11.32 -12.79
CA VAL A 60 4.07 11.77 -14.15
C VAL A 60 4.79 10.68 -14.94
N SER A 61 4.26 10.41 -16.12
CA SER A 61 4.91 9.52 -17.08
C SER A 61 4.83 10.12 -18.47
N ALA A 62 5.95 10.04 -19.18
CA ALA A 62 6.04 10.28 -20.62
C ALA A 62 6.36 8.97 -21.34
N THR A 63 6.24 8.95 -22.66
CA THR A 63 6.77 7.89 -23.53
C THR A 63 8.18 8.22 -24.00
N TRP A 64 8.96 7.21 -24.38
CA TRP A 64 10.27 7.44 -24.99
C TRP A 64 10.15 8.26 -26.28
N ALA A 65 9.09 8.02 -27.07
CA ALA A 65 8.81 8.81 -28.26
C ALA A 65 8.54 10.30 -27.97
N GLU A 66 7.84 10.63 -26.88
CA GLU A 66 7.60 12.03 -26.49
C GLU A 66 8.88 12.73 -26.02
N VAL A 67 9.70 12.06 -25.20
CA VAL A 67 10.92 12.67 -24.63
C VAL A 67 12.08 12.75 -25.62
N GLN A 68 12.02 12.01 -26.74
CA GLN A 68 13.10 11.92 -27.71
C GLN A 68 12.55 11.79 -29.13
N SER A 69 11.68 12.71 -29.55
CA SER A 69 10.94 12.60 -30.81
C SER A 69 11.79 12.83 -32.07
N ILE A 70 12.84 13.65 -31.98
CA ILE A 70 13.57 14.17 -33.15
C ILE A 70 14.80 13.32 -33.51
N GLY A 71 15.43 12.66 -32.54
CA GLY A 71 16.62 11.84 -32.80
C GLY A 71 17.48 11.54 -31.57
N PRO A 72 18.57 10.77 -31.74
CA PRO A 72 19.32 10.15 -30.65
C PRO A 72 20.02 11.13 -29.68
N GLY A 73 20.17 12.41 -30.03
CA GLY A 73 20.82 13.42 -29.18
C GLY A 73 19.91 14.56 -28.71
N LYS A 74 18.60 14.50 -28.97
CA LYS A 74 17.65 15.60 -28.68
C LYS A 74 16.58 15.14 -27.70
N TYR A 75 16.69 15.60 -26.46
CA TYR A 75 15.77 15.24 -25.37
C TYR A 75 14.86 16.42 -25.00
N ASP A 76 13.58 16.13 -24.78
CA ASP A 76 12.58 17.06 -24.25
C ASP A 76 12.01 16.51 -22.94
N PHE A 77 12.38 17.13 -21.83
CA PHE A 77 11.89 16.79 -20.50
C PHE A 77 10.91 17.84 -19.94
N SER A 78 10.34 18.70 -20.80
CA SER A 78 9.44 19.80 -20.41
C SER A 78 8.25 19.35 -19.56
N GLN A 79 7.61 18.22 -19.90
CA GLN A 79 6.50 17.66 -19.11
C GLN A 79 6.93 17.34 -17.67
N PHE A 80 8.10 16.73 -17.48
CA PHE A 80 8.62 16.47 -16.14
C PHE A 80 8.98 17.77 -15.41
N GLN A 81 9.54 18.74 -16.13
CA GLN A 81 9.88 20.04 -15.56
C GLN A 81 8.66 20.78 -15.05
N GLU A 82 7.54 20.76 -15.78
CA GLU A 82 6.27 21.37 -15.39
C GLU A 82 5.71 20.72 -14.13
N VAL A 83 5.66 19.39 -14.07
CA VAL A 83 5.17 18.69 -12.88
C VAL A 83 6.06 18.95 -11.66
N LEU A 84 7.39 19.04 -11.84
CA LEU A 84 8.29 19.42 -10.75
C LEU A 84 8.06 20.87 -10.27
N ASN A 85 7.72 21.79 -11.17
CA ASN A 85 7.34 23.16 -10.78
C ASN A 85 6.06 23.15 -9.94
N THR A 86 5.05 22.40 -10.37
CA THR A 86 3.78 22.22 -9.65
C THR A 86 4.02 21.58 -8.28
N ALA A 87 4.82 20.52 -8.22
CA ALA A 87 5.11 19.82 -6.98
C ALA A 87 5.85 20.71 -5.97
N ALA A 88 6.83 21.50 -6.43
CA ALA A 88 7.52 22.47 -5.58
C ALA A 88 6.56 23.54 -5.03
N LYS A 89 5.75 24.14 -5.91
CA LYS A 89 4.77 25.17 -5.56
C LYS A 89 3.76 24.71 -4.52
N TYR A 90 3.32 23.45 -4.60
CA TYR A 90 2.25 22.90 -3.75
C TYR A 90 2.73 21.86 -2.73
N HIS A 91 4.05 21.79 -2.49
CA HIS A 91 4.68 20.88 -1.54
C HIS A 91 4.28 19.40 -1.70
N LYS A 92 4.22 18.93 -2.95
CA LYS A 92 3.94 17.53 -3.30
C LYS A 92 5.23 16.78 -3.61
N ILE A 93 5.14 15.45 -3.57
CA ILE A 93 6.19 14.56 -4.08
C ILE A 93 5.80 13.91 -5.39
N VAL A 94 6.78 13.47 -6.17
CA VAL A 94 6.57 13.04 -7.57
C VAL A 94 7.12 11.64 -7.83
N LYS A 95 6.29 10.75 -8.37
CA LYS A 95 6.69 9.48 -8.98
C LYS A 95 6.89 9.76 -10.46
N ILE A 96 8.02 9.30 -10.99
CA ILE A 96 8.45 9.63 -12.34
C ILE A 96 8.75 8.35 -13.13
N SER A 97 8.32 8.28 -14.41
CA SER A 97 8.73 7.20 -15.30
C SER A 97 8.73 7.58 -16.79
N ILE A 98 9.52 6.86 -17.58
CA ILE A 98 9.46 6.90 -19.05
C ILE A 98 9.00 5.53 -19.55
N ASN A 99 7.86 5.47 -20.22
CA ASN A 99 7.38 4.24 -20.86
C ASN A 99 8.21 3.97 -22.13
N VAL A 100 8.83 2.79 -22.20
CA VAL A 100 9.64 2.33 -23.33
C VAL A 100 8.92 1.23 -24.11
N GLY A 101 9.66 0.43 -24.88
CA GLY A 101 9.14 -0.74 -25.61
C GLY A 101 8.26 -0.30 -26.77
N PRO A 102 6.93 -0.54 -26.74
CA PRO A 102 6.05 -0.13 -27.84
C PRO A 102 5.88 1.38 -27.94
N ASN A 103 6.35 2.14 -26.94
CA ASN A 103 6.32 3.60 -26.93
C ASN A 103 7.67 4.23 -27.32
N SER A 104 8.52 3.48 -28.04
CA SER A 104 9.83 3.96 -28.50
C SER A 104 9.72 4.83 -29.75
N PRO A 105 10.63 5.78 -29.98
CA PRO A 105 10.58 6.65 -31.15
C PRO A 105 10.90 5.91 -32.44
N LEU A 106 10.28 6.34 -33.55
CA LEU A 106 10.45 5.70 -34.86
C LEU A 106 11.88 5.76 -35.40
N TRP A 107 12.63 6.81 -35.07
CA TRP A 107 14.02 6.97 -35.56
C TRP A 107 14.95 5.85 -35.09
N LEU A 108 14.62 5.08 -34.04
CA LEU A 108 15.40 3.90 -33.66
C LEU A 108 15.54 2.93 -34.84
N TYR A 109 14.45 2.74 -35.58
CA TYR A 109 14.38 1.79 -36.68
C TYR A 109 15.22 2.24 -37.88
N ASP A 110 15.26 3.55 -38.12
CA ASP A 110 16.12 4.17 -39.13
C ASP A 110 17.61 4.13 -38.73
N ASN A 111 17.91 3.85 -37.45
CA ASN A 111 19.25 3.87 -36.88
C ASN A 111 19.71 2.47 -36.40
N GLY A 112 19.28 1.43 -37.12
CA GLY A 112 19.84 0.08 -37.00
C GLY A 112 19.25 -0.76 -35.87
N VAL A 113 18.13 -0.34 -35.26
CA VAL A 113 17.34 -1.19 -34.37
C VAL A 113 16.27 -1.92 -35.18
N PRO A 114 16.20 -3.26 -35.15
CA PRO A 114 15.13 -3.97 -35.83
C PRO A 114 13.75 -3.65 -35.25
N LEU A 115 12.79 -3.36 -36.15
CA LEU A 115 11.37 -3.30 -35.80
C LEU A 115 10.80 -4.72 -35.68
N VAL A 116 10.24 -5.03 -34.53
CA VAL A 116 9.58 -6.30 -34.24
C VAL A 116 8.07 -6.10 -34.26
N LYS A 117 7.39 -6.79 -35.18
CA LYS A 117 5.93 -6.90 -35.21
C LYS A 117 5.47 -8.05 -34.35
N VAL A 118 4.40 -7.84 -33.60
CA VAL A 118 3.91 -8.78 -32.58
C VAL A 118 2.45 -9.14 -32.82
N ILE A 119 2.18 -10.44 -32.82
CA ILE A 119 0.83 -10.99 -32.83
C ILE A 119 0.32 -10.98 -31.38
N SER A 120 -0.54 -10.01 -31.07
CA SER A 120 -1.08 -9.89 -29.73
C SER A 120 -2.16 -10.94 -29.42
N LYS A 121 -2.12 -11.49 -28.21
CA LYS A 121 -3.17 -12.37 -27.66
C LYS A 121 -4.29 -11.58 -26.96
N LYS A 122 -4.34 -10.26 -27.11
CA LYS A 122 -5.27 -9.33 -26.44
C LYS A 122 -6.35 -8.81 -27.41
N PRO A 123 -7.44 -8.20 -26.91
CA PRO A 123 -8.49 -7.63 -27.75
C PRO A 123 -7.95 -6.66 -28.81
N GLU A 124 -8.62 -6.57 -29.96
CA GLU A 124 -8.17 -5.87 -31.17
C GLU A 124 -7.59 -4.46 -30.94
N LYS A 125 -8.24 -3.64 -30.10
CA LYS A 125 -7.74 -2.29 -29.77
C LYS A 125 -6.38 -2.29 -29.06
N HIS A 126 -6.12 -3.28 -28.21
CA HIS A 126 -4.81 -3.46 -27.58
C HIS A 126 -3.81 -4.07 -28.54
N ALA A 127 -4.25 -4.96 -29.43
CA ALA A 127 -3.41 -5.57 -30.45
C ALA A 127 -2.80 -4.50 -31.37
N ILE A 128 -3.60 -3.54 -31.84
CA ILE A 128 -3.13 -2.45 -32.71
C ILE A 128 -2.16 -1.52 -31.96
N LYS A 129 -2.50 -1.10 -30.74
CA LYS A 129 -1.67 -0.19 -29.95
C LYS A 129 -0.29 -0.78 -29.62
N PHE A 130 -0.22 -2.10 -29.48
CA PHE A 130 0.96 -2.80 -29.01
C PHE A 130 1.49 -3.80 -30.06
N ALA A 131 1.40 -3.43 -31.34
CA ALA A 131 1.85 -4.26 -32.46
C ALA A 131 3.35 -4.15 -32.74
N ASN A 132 3.99 -3.04 -32.36
CA ASN A 132 5.36 -2.70 -32.75
C ASN A 132 6.27 -2.55 -31.54
N TYR A 133 7.47 -3.12 -31.61
CA TYR A 133 8.49 -3.04 -30.56
C TYR A 133 9.89 -2.91 -31.17
N PRO A 134 10.87 -2.33 -30.45
CA PRO A 134 12.27 -2.54 -30.76
C PRO A 134 12.71 -3.95 -30.41
N PHE A 135 13.67 -4.50 -31.15
CA PHE A 135 14.36 -5.71 -30.72
C PHE A 135 15.35 -5.37 -29.58
N TYR A 136 14.97 -5.72 -28.35
CA TYR A 136 15.67 -5.30 -27.12
C TYR A 136 17.14 -5.73 -27.02
N LEU A 137 17.48 -6.88 -27.61
CA LEU A 137 18.84 -7.43 -27.53
C LEU A 137 19.79 -6.83 -28.58
N ASN A 138 19.30 -5.96 -29.46
CA ASN A 138 20.14 -5.26 -30.42
C ASN A 138 21.07 -4.26 -29.70
N GLU A 139 22.35 -4.26 -30.04
CA GLU A 139 23.34 -3.38 -29.40
C GLU A 139 23.05 -1.88 -29.63
N ASN A 140 22.48 -1.48 -30.77
CA ASN A 140 22.06 -0.09 -30.97
C ASN A 140 20.87 0.26 -30.06
N HIS A 141 19.92 -0.67 -29.86
CA HIS A 141 18.83 -0.46 -28.90
C HIS A 141 19.36 -0.24 -27.49
N LYS A 142 20.23 -1.15 -27.01
CA LYS A 142 20.87 -1.03 -25.69
C LYS A 142 21.59 0.31 -25.56
N LYS A 143 22.40 0.68 -26.54
CA LYS A 143 23.10 1.98 -26.59
C LYS A 143 22.15 3.17 -26.45
N TYR A 144 21.09 3.25 -27.25
CA TYR A 144 20.15 4.37 -27.20
C TYR A 144 19.33 4.40 -25.91
N TYR A 145 18.90 3.23 -25.43
CA TYR A 145 18.13 3.11 -24.22
C TYR A 145 18.95 3.46 -22.96
N PHE A 146 20.20 3.01 -22.89
CA PHE A 146 21.07 3.32 -21.75
C PHE A 146 21.51 4.79 -21.74
N GLU A 147 21.72 5.40 -22.92
CA GLU A 147 21.94 6.85 -22.98
C GLU A 147 20.68 7.64 -22.57
N LEU A 148 19.47 7.16 -22.89
CA LEU A 148 18.23 7.74 -22.35
C LEU A 148 18.20 7.70 -20.82
N ILE A 149 18.50 6.55 -20.20
CA ILE A 149 18.53 6.38 -18.73
C ILE A 149 19.49 7.41 -18.11
N LYS A 150 20.69 7.53 -18.68
CA LYS A 150 21.71 8.50 -18.24
C LYS A 150 21.23 9.94 -18.36
N GLN A 151 20.76 10.36 -19.54
CA GLN A 151 20.31 11.74 -19.77
C GLN A 151 19.12 12.11 -18.89
N PHE A 152 18.23 11.15 -18.66
CA PHE A 152 17.11 11.34 -17.75
C PHE A 152 17.56 11.52 -16.29
N SER A 153 18.50 10.70 -15.83
CA SER A 153 19.10 10.89 -14.50
C SER A 153 19.76 12.26 -14.38
N LEU A 154 20.56 12.67 -15.37
CA LEU A 154 21.23 13.98 -15.37
C LEU A 154 20.22 15.12 -15.30
N PHE A 155 19.12 15.07 -16.06
CA PHE A 155 18.05 16.05 -15.99
C PHE A 155 17.45 16.15 -14.57
N LEU A 156 17.10 15.02 -13.96
CA LEU A 156 16.48 14.99 -12.64
C LEU A 156 17.43 15.43 -11.53
N ARG A 157 18.67 14.96 -11.55
CA ARG A 157 19.68 15.28 -10.53
C ARG A 157 20.12 16.73 -10.59
N ASN A 158 20.18 17.33 -11.78
CA ASN A 158 20.59 18.74 -11.94
C ASN A 158 19.48 19.76 -11.64
N GLN A 159 18.31 19.32 -11.16
CA GLN A 159 17.25 20.23 -10.74
C GLN A 159 17.68 21.12 -9.54
N PRO A 160 17.18 22.36 -9.45
CA PRO A 160 17.29 23.16 -8.22
C PRO A 160 16.82 22.35 -7.00
N LYS A 161 17.45 22.59 -5.84
CA LYS A 161 17.23 21.77 -4.62
C LYS A 161 15.74 21.59 -4.28
N GLU A 162 14.98 22.69 -4.32
CA GLU A 162 13.54 22.69 -4.04
C GLU A 162 12.76 21.67 -4.90
N LYS A 163 13.07 21.58 -6.20
CA LYS A 163 12.43 20.63 -7.12
C LYS A 163 12.98 19.22 -6.99
N PHE A 164 14.29 19.09 -6.76
CA PHE A 164 14.92 17.79 -6.54
C PHE A 164 14.36 17.09 -5.29
N ASP A 165 14.09 17.86 -4.22
CA ASP A 165 13.52 17.33 -2.99
C ASP A 165 12.11 16.76 -3.22
N CYS A 166 11.34 17.27 -4.19
CA CYS A 166 10.05 16.71 -4.59
C CYS A 166 10.12 15.33 -5.26
N ILE A 167 11.25 14.91 -5.84
CA ILE A 167 11.33 13.64 -6.57
C ILE A 167 11.26 12.46 -5.59
N ALA A 168 10.18 11.69 -5.55
CA ALA A 168 10.06 10.59 -4.62
C ALA A 168 10.90 9.38 -5.05
N PHE A 169 10.66 8.94 -6.29
CA PHE A 169 11.31 7.78 -6.89
C PHE A 169 11.10 7.73 -8.40
N VAL A 170 11.94 6.96 -9.07
CA VAL A 170 11.81 6.63 -10.49
C VAL A 170 11.39 5.18 -10.65
N GLN A 171 10.32 4.94 -11.42
CA GLN A 171 9.94 3.59 -11.78
C GLN A 171 10.80 3.08 -12.94
N VAL A 172 11.48 1.96 -12.70
CA VAL A 172 12.26 1.24 -13.70
C VAL A 172 11.30 0.61 -14.71
N LYS A 173 11.58 0.79 -16.00
CA LYS A 173 10.74 0.35 -17.12
C LYS A 173 11.61 -0.36 -18.14
N THR A 174 11.73 -1.69 -18.08
CA THR A 174 12.63 -2.45 -18.97
C THR A 174 12.00 -2.85 -20.31
N GLY A 175 10.67 -3.05 -20.33
CA GLY A 175 9.96 -3.65 -21.46
C GLY A 175 8.55 -3.10 -21.70
N ALA A 176 7.64 -3.98 -22.10
CA ALA A 176 6.34 -3.60 -22.62
C ALA A 176 5.43 -2.95 -21.56
N THR A 177 5.08 -1.68 -21.76
CA THR A 177 4.12 -0.92 -20.93
C THR A 177 4.47 -0.88 -19.42
N GLY A 178 5.73 -1.15 -19.07
CA GLY A 178 6.16 -1.30 -17.68
C GLY A 178 5.69 -2.57 -16.97
N ASP A 179 5.11 -3.51 -17.70
CA ASP A 179 5.07 -4.91 -17.29
C ASP A 179 6.36 -5.55 -17.80
N GLU A 180 7.02 -6.34 -16.97
CA GLU A 180 8.39 -6.78 -17.22
C GLU A 180 8.42 -7.99 -18.16
N GLU A 181 7.90 -7.81 -19.37
CA GLU A 181 7.94 -8.75 -20.47
C GLU A 181 8.44 -8.06 -21.75
N PRO A 182 9.10 -8.79 -22.67
CA PRO A 182 9.62 -8.19 -23.90
C PRO A 182 8.47 -7.67 -24.77
N TYR A 183 7.46 -8.51 -25.01
CA TYR A 183 6.37 -8.21 -25.95
C TYR A 183 5.00 -8.57 -25.36
N LYS A 184 3.94 -7.83 -25.72
CA LYS A 184 2.53 -8.16 -25.41
C LYS A 184 1.94 -9.18 -26.39
N GLY A 185 2.68 -10.25 -26.65
CA GLY A 185 2.37 -11.28 -27.63
C GLY A 185 3.63 -12.04 -28.05
N GLU A 186 3.55 -12.72 -29.19
CA GLU A 186 4.70 -13.36 -29.83
C GLU A 186 5.11 -12.57 -31.07
N PRO A 187 6.41 -12.49 -31.40
CA PRO A 187 6.85 -11.85 -32.63
C PRO A 187 6.36 -12.62 -33.86
N GLU A 188 6.04 -11.91 -34.96
CA GLU A 188 5.69 -12.52 -36.25
C GLU A 188 6.87 -13.30 -36.87
N ASP A 189 8.10 -12.82 -36.63
CA ASP A 189 9.33 -13.46 -37.07
C ASP A 189 10.04 -14.08 -35.86
N GLU A 190 10.16 -15.41 -35.85
CA GLU A 190 10.73 -16.19 -34.74
C GLU A 190 12.16 -15.80 -34.40
N LYS A 191 12.92 -15.20 -35.32
CA LYS A 191 14.29 -14.73 -35.01
C LYS A 191 14.32 -13.63 -33.95
N PHE A 192 13.20 -12.96 -33.70
CA PHE A 192 13.06 -11.95 -32.66
C PHE A 192 12.47 -12.49 -31.36
N ALA A 193 12.22 -13.80 -31.25
CA ALA A 193 11.76 -14.43 -30.02
C ALA A 193 12.83 -14.31 -28.92
N ILE A 194 12.40 -13.99 -27.70
CA ILE A 194 13.26 -13.84 -26.53
C ILE A 194 12.78 -14.79 -25.45
N ASP A 195 13.67 -15.65 -24.96
CA ASP A 195 13.39 -16.49 -23.79
C ASP A 195 13.14 -15.60 -22.56
N LYS A 196 11.89 -15.59 -22.09
CA LYS A 196 11.43 -14.76 -20.96
C LYS A 196 12.10 -15.12 -19.64
N LYS A 197 12.53 -16.37 -19.44
CA LYS A 197 13.05 -16.85 -18.14
C LYS A 197 14.56 -16.70 -18.01
N LYS A 198 15.27 -16.65 -19.13
CA LYS A 198 16.73 -16.56 -19.16
C LYS A 198 17.20 -15.27 -19.79
N VAL A 199 17.09 -15.15 -21.11
CA VAL A 199 17.66 -14.05 -21.89
C VAL A 199 17.01 -12.71 -21.55
N TRP A 200 15.69 -12.70 -21.32
CA TRP A 200 15.00 -11.48 -20.90
C TRP A 200 15.39 -11.05 -19.49
N GLU A 201 15.50 -12.00 -18.55
CA GLU A 201 15.94 -11.68 -17.18
C GLU A 201 17.37 -11.11 -17.19
N GLU A 202 18.29 -11.66 -18.00
CA GLU A 202 19.64 -11.11 -18.19
C GLU A 202 19.60 -9.66 -18.69
N TYR A 203 18.81 -9.37 -19.75
CA TYR A 203 18.62 -8.00 -20.24
C TYR A 203 18.01 -7.07 -19.18
N ARG A 204 17.05 -7.55 -18.38
CA ARG A 204 16.47 -6.76 -17.28
C ARG A 204 17.55 -6.39 -16.26
N ILE A 205 18.43 -7.32 -15.91
CA ILE A 205 19.55 -7.04 -15.00
C ILE A 205 20.50 -5.98 -15.60
N GLU A 206 20.86 -6.08 -16.87
CA GLU A 206 21.68 -5.03 -17.53
C GLU A 206 21.00 -3.65 -17.42
N ALA A 207 19.69 -3.57 -17.67
CA ALA A 207 18.96 -2.32 -17.51
C ALA A 207 18.93 -1.85 -16.05
N PHE A 208 18.76 -2.75 -15.08
CA PHE A 208 18.78 -2.43 -13.65
C PHE A 208 20.13 -1.87 -13.23
N GLU A 209 21.24 -2.42 -13.74
CA GLU A 209 22.60 -1.92 -13.50
C GLU A 209 22.75 -0.48 -14.01
N GLN A 210 22.23 -0.16 -15.19
CA GLN A 210 22.25 1.21 -15.72
C GLN A 210 21.42 2.18 -14.86
N PHE A 211 20.24 1.77 -14.39
CA PHE A 211 19.48 2.60 -13.45
C PHE A 211 20.24 2.79 -12.13
N LYS A 212 20.83 1.73 -11.57
CA LYS A 212 21.61 1.84 -10.33
C LYS A 212 22.81 2.75 -10.51
N GLU A 213 23.58 2.58 -11.58
CA GLU A 213 24.76 3.39 -11.91
C GLU A 213 24.40 4.88 -11.91
N TYR A 214 23.35 5.28 -12.64
CA TYR A 214 23.05 6.69 -12.83
C TYR A 214 22.19 7.31 -11.71
N PHE A 215 21.40 6.52 -10.98
CA PHE A 215 20.46 7.04 -9.96
C PHE A 215 20.87 6.74 -8.52
N ASN A 216 21.60 5.66 -8.24
CA ASN A 216 21.99 5.23 -6.89
C ASN A 216 23.49 5.36 -6.64
N ASP A 217 24.35 4.92 -7.57
CA ASP A 217 25.81 4.89 -7.43
C ASP A 217 26.46 6.24 -7.74
N VAL A 218 25.90 7.27 -7.14
CA VAL A 218 26.26 8.66 -7.36
C VAL A 218 26.65 9.29 -6.03
N SER A 219 27.64 10.18 -6.04
CA SER A 219 28.17 10.78 -4.82
C SER A 219 27.16 11.65 -4.07
N ASP A 220 26.20 12.22 -4.80
CA ASP A 220 25.15 13.07 -4.26
C ASP A 220 23.86 12.92 -5.06
N ARG A 221 22.75 13.39 -4.47
CA ARG A 221 21.45 13.45 -5.15
C ARG A 221 20.98 12.09 -5.68
N GLN A 222 21.13 11.07 -4.84
CA GLN A 222 20.60 9.73 -5.09
C GLN A 222 19.07 9.78 -5.20
N ILE A 223 18.51 9.01 -6.13
CA ILE A 223 17.07 8.89 -6.37
C ILE A 223 16.68 7.43 -6.22
N VAL A 224 15.69 7.16 -5.37
CA VAL A 224 15.24 5.78 -5.11
C VAL A 224 14.53 5.21 -6.34
N LEU A 225 14.73 3.91 -6.56
CA LEU A 225 14.17 3.17 -7.70
C LEU A 225 13.01 2.30 -7.24
N THR A 226 12.04 2.08 -8.14
CA THR A 226 11.00 1.07 -7.95
C THR A 226 10.97 0.06 -9.07
N PHE A 227 10.87 -1.21 -8.69
CA PHE A 227 10.95 -2.34 -9.59
C PHE A 227 9.61 -3.07 -9.67
N ASN A 228 9.32 -3.60 -10.85
CA ASN A 228 8.18 -4.48 -11.09
C ASN A 228 8.67 -5.93 -11.28
N ASN A 229 7.80 -6.93 -11.11
CA ASN A 229 8.12 -8.37 -11.23
C ASN A 229 9.48 -8.75 -10.61
N VAL A 230 9.61 -8.49 -9.30
CA VAL A 230 10.75 -8.90 -8.46
C VAL A 230 10.28 -9.85 -7.35
N ASP A 231 9.32 -10.70 -7.68
CA ASP A 231 8.80 -11.72 -6.75
C ASP A 231 9.83 -12.86 -6.58
N PRO A 232 10.14 -13.31 -5.36
CA PRO A 232 11.18 -14.31 -5.12
C PRO A 232 10.88 -15.67 -5.75
N ILE A 233 9.61 -16.00 -6.01
CA ILE A 233 9.22 -17.29 -6.61
C ILE A 233 9.06 -17.14 -8.13
N LYS A 234 8.38 -16.09 -8.58
CA LYS A 234 8.05 -15.90 -10.01
C LYS A 234 9.18 -15.24 -10.81
N SER A 235 10.04 -14.46 -10.17
CA SER A 235 11.13 -13.70 -10.79
C SER A 235 12.39 -13.73 -9.90
N PRO A 236 12.93 -14.93 -9.60
CA PRO A 236 14.01 -15.11 -8.63
C PRO A 236 15.30 -14.39 -9.01
N VAL A 237 15.61 -14.27 -10.31
CA VAL A 237 16.83 -13.58 -10.78
C VAL A 237 16.75 -12.09 -10.47
N ALA A 238 15.68 -11.42 -10.93
CA ALA A 238 15.44 -10.02 -10.61
C ALA A 238 15.32 -9.76 -9.09
N ASN A 239 14.63 -10.64 -8.35
CA ASN A 239 14.51 -10.53 -6.89
C ASN A 239 15.88 -10.62 -6.20
N ASN A 240 16.68 -11.64 -6.53
CA ASN A 240 18.02 -11.82 -5.95
C ASN A 240 18.91 -10.61 -6.24
N TRP A 241 18.83 -10.03 -7.43
CA TRP A 241 19.61 -8.84 -7.75
C TRP A 241 19.17 -7.64 -6.90
N VAL A 242 17.87 -7.31 -6.83
CA VAL A 242 17.44 -6.12 -6.06
C VAL A 242 17.71 -6.27 -4.56
N MET A 243 17.57 -7.48 -4.01
CA MET A 243 17.77 -7.73 -2.58
C MET A 243 19.25 -7.70 -2.16
N ASN A 244 20.17 -8.06 -3.06
CA ASN A 244 21.60 -8.14 -2.73
C ASN A 244 22.44 -6.97 -3.25
N THR A 245 21.97 -6.26 -4.29
CA THR A 245 22.76 -5.24 -4.99
C THR A 245 22.36 -3.81 -4.62
N ILE A 246 21.09 -3.57 -4.25
CA ILE A 246 20.65 -2.25 -3.78
C ILE A 246 21.14 -2.01 -2.35
N ASP A 247 21.70 -0.84 -2.08
CA ASP A 247 22.13 -0.46 -0.72
C ASP A 247 20.89 -0.42 0.20
N PRO A 248 20.86 -1.21 1.29
CA PRO A 248 19.76 -1.18 2.26
C PRO A 248 19.48 0.20 2.87
N LYS A 249 20.47 1.11 2.89
CA LYS A 249 20.28 2.51 3.34
C LYS A 249 19.42 3.31 2.38
N ILE A 250 19.47 3.00 1.08
CA ILE A 250 18.62 3.60 0.05
C ILE A 250 17.28 2.87 0.05
N GLY A 251 17.31 1.52 0.04
CA GLY A 251 16.14 0.68 -0.16
C GLY A 251 15.58 0.79 -1.58
N PHE A 252 14.44 0.14 -1.84
CA PHE A 252 13.76 0.24 -3.14
C PHE A 252 12.24 0.08 -3.00
N GLY A 253 11.49 0.49 -4.02
CA GLY A 253 10.05 0.23 -4.06
C GLY A 253 9.68 -0.97 -4.92
N ILE A 254 8.56 -1.59 -4.61
CA ILE A 254 7.94 -2.64 -5.43
C ILE A 254 6.61 -2.16 -5.99
N LYS A 255 6.23 -2.66 -7.17
CA LYS A 255 4.84 -2.54 -7.62
C LYS A 255 3.96 -3.33 -6.65
N GLY A 256 3.15 -2.63 -5.87
CA GLY A 256 2.22 -3.20 -4.92
C GLY A 256 1.21 -4.09 -5.64
N GLY A 257 0.85 -5.21 -5.02
CA GLY A 257 -0.22 -6.07 -5.49
C GLY A 257 -1.52 -5.27 -5.64
N ALA A 258 -2.51 -5.84 -6.33
CA ALA A 258 -3.72 -5.08 -6.67
C ALA A 258 -4.80 -5.09 -5.56
N TYR A 259 -4.38 -5.17 -4.30
CA TYR A 259 -5.23 -5.23 -3.10
C TYR A 259 -5.80 -3.88 -2.68
N ASN A 260 -5.45 -2.80 -3.39
CA ASN A 260 -6.17 -1.53 -3.31
C ASN A 260 -7.28 -1.40 -4.35
N ARG A 261 -7.57 -2.43 -5.16
CA ARG A 261 -8.59 -2.41 -6.23
C ARG A 261 -9.86 -3.16 -5.85
N GLY A 262 -9.99 -3.52 -4.58
CA GLY A 262 -11.05 -4.34 -4.00
C GLY A 262 -10.58 -4.90 -2.66
N HIS A 263 -11.35 -5.81 -2.11
CA HIS A 263 -11.00 -6.61 -0.92
C HIS A 263 -11.39 -8.07 -1.16
N HIS A 264 -10.85 -8.99 -0.35
CA HIS A 264 -11.02 -10.44 -0.56
C HIS A 264 -10.55 -10.89 -1.96
N LEU A 265 -9.48 -10.26 -2.47
CA LEU A 265 -8.91 -10.63 -3.75
C LEU A 265 -7.94 -11.81 -3.58
N THR A 266 -7.96 -12.76 -4.51
CA THR A 266 -7.11 -13.95 -4.43
C THR A 266 -5.63 -13.61 -4.20
N GLY A 267 -4.98 -14.29 -3.26
CA GLY A 267 -3.54 -14.16 -3.01
C GLY A 267 -3.15 -13.05 -2.03
N GLU A 268 -4.11 -12.36 -1.43
CA GLU A 268 -3.88 -11.26 -0.49
C GLU A 268 -3.03 -11.68 0.72
N GLN A 269 -3.30 -12.86 1.29
CA GLN A 269 -2.61 -13.33 2.50
C GLN A 269 -1.14 -13.66 2.19
N SER A 270 -0.86 -14.47 1.17
CA SER A 270 0.53 -14.73 0.75
C SER A 270 1.30 -13.45 0.40
N PHE A 271 0.68 -12.49 -0.29
CA PHE A 271 1.34 -11.22 -0.60
C PHE A 271 1.67 -10.43 0.67
N LYS A 272 0.72 -10.34 1.62
CA LYS A 272 0.93 -9.68 2.91
C LYS A 272 2.11 -10.31 3.66
N GLU A 273 2.10 -11.62 3.84
CA GLU A 273 3.15 -12.34 4.60
C GLU A 273 4.53 -12.16 3.96
N GLN A 274 4.60 -12.22 2.63
CA GLN A 274 5.86 -12.09 1.91
C GLN A 274 6.50 -10.70 2.08
N TRP A 275 5.71 -9.63 2.01
CA TRP A 275 6.25 -8.27 1.89
C TRP A 275 6.19 -7.43 3.16
N THR A 276 5.24 -7.68 4.06
CA THR A 276 5.12 -6.87 5.29
C THR A 276 6.38 -6.81 6.16
N PRO A 277 7.25 -7.85 6.26
CA PRO A 277 8.51 -7.74 7.01
C PRO A 277 9.47 -6.67 6.48
N TYR A 278 9.30 -6.27 5.22
CA TYR A 278 10.12 -5.23 4.56
C TYR A 278 9.41 -3.88 4.44
N LEU A 279 8.07 -3.87 4.53
CA LEU A 279 7.22 -2.68 4.36
C LEU A 279 6.78 -2.06 5.70
N ILE A 280 6.72 -2.87 6.77
CA ILE A 280 6.20 -2.48 8.09
C ILE A 280 7.23 -2.88 9.13
N ASN A 281 7.73 -1.91 9.88
CA ASN A 281 8.79 -2.07 10.87
C ASN A 281 10.02 -2.88 10.36
N PRO A 282 10.56 -2.61 9.16
CA PRO A 282 11.66 -3.40 8.62
C PRO A 282 12.92 -3.28 9.48
N LYS A 283 13.60 -4.42 9.69
CA LYS A 283 14.85 -4.52 10.47
C LYS A 283 16.12 -4.52 9.63
N GLY A 284 15.99 -4.62 8.32
CA GLY A 284 17.11 -4.67 7.37
C GLY A 284 16.77 -3.91 6.09
N MET A 285 16.68 -4.61 4.96
CA MET A 285 16.21 -4.02 3.71
C MET A 285 14.86 -3.33 3.91
N LYS A 286 14.80 -2.04 3.57
CA LYS A 286 13.57 -1.25 3.66
C LYS A 286 12.95 -1.13 2.28
N LEU A 287 11.67 -1.51 2.19
CA LEU A 287 10.88 -1.33 1.00
C LEU A 287 9.75 -0.33 1.21
N PHE A 288 9.19 0.14 0.10
CA PHE A 288 7.86 0.72 0.03
C PHE A 288 7.11 0.08 -1.14
N SER A 289 5.79 0.16 -1.15
CA SER A 289 5.00 -0.42 -2.23
C SER A 289 4.07 0.61 -2.85
N ALA A 290 3.98 0.58 -4.18
CA ALA A 290 3.15 1.50 -4.95
C ALA A 290 2.23 0.73 -5.89
N SER A 291 0.92 0.90 -5.75
CA SER A 291 -0.07 0.21 -6.57
C SER A 291 -1.00 1.21 -7.22
N GLU A 292 -1.26 0.97 -8.50
CA GLU A 292 -2.30 1.66 -9.24
C GLU A 292 -3.67 1.27 -8.68
N MET A 293 -4.55 2.25 -8.51
CA MET A 293 -6.00 2.03 -8.62
C MET A 293 -6.35 2.36 -10.06
N ASP A 294 -6.61 1.32 -10.85
CA ASP A 294 -7.09 1.47 -12.23
C ASP A 294 -8.58 1.82 -12.24
N GLU A 295 -9.25 1.63 -13.37
CA GLU A 295 -10.68 1.90 -13.47
C GLU A 295 -11.52 0.78 -12.80
N SER A 296 -10.93 -0.07 -11.96
CA SER A 296 -11.63 -1.08 -11.15
C SER A 296 -12.75 -0.50 -10.29
N TRP A 297 -12.59 0.76 -9.84
CA TRP A 297 -13.61 1.47 -9.07
C TRP A 297 -14.92 1.71 -9.85
N ARG A 298 -14.92 1.49 -11.16
CA ARG A 298 -16.11 1.63 -12.03
C ARG A 298 -16.75 0.29 -12.39
N LYS A 299 -16.23 -0.82 -11.85
CA LYS A 299 -16.73 -2.17 -12.10
C LYS A 299 -17.95 -2.46 -11.24
N GLU A 300 -18.71 -3.48 -11.61
CA GLU A 300 -20.03 -3.77 -11.03
C GLU A 300 -19.99 -3.88 -9.50
N ILE A 301 -18.96 -4.51 -8.91
CA ILE A 301 -18.82 -4.61 -7.46
C ILE A 301 -18.78 -3.26 -6.73
N PHE A 302 -18.13 -2.23 -7.31
CA PHE A 302 -18.10 -0.87 -6.73
C PHE A 302 -19.44 -0.13 -6.88
N ASN A 303 -20.26 -0.51 -7.86
CA ASN A 303 -21.57 0.10 -8.09
C ASN A 303 -22.63 -0.39 -7.10
N ILE A 304 -22.40 -1.52 -6.41
CA ILE A 304 -23.29 -2.00 -5.33
C ILE A 304 -23.34 -0.95 -4.22
N ASN A 305 -22.16 -0.51 -3.77
CA ASN A 305 -22.00 0.58 -2.81
C ASN A 305 -20.58 1.17 -2.93
N THR A 306 -20.49 2.38 -3.49
CA THR A 306 -19.21 2.99 -3.84
C THR A 306 -18.40 3.41 -2.63
N GLU A 307 -19.02 4.00 -1.60
CA GLU A 307 -18.32 4.38 -0.36
C GLU A 307 -17.74 3.15 0.35
N LEU A 308 -18.53 2.09 0.50
CA LEU A 308 -18.11 0.82 1.09
C LEU A 308 -16.94 0.20 0.32
N ALA A 309 -17.05 0.14 -1.01
CA ALA A 309 -16.02 -0.45 -1.85
C ALA A 309 -14.69 0.33 -1.75
N PHE A 310 -14.71 1.66 -1.75
CA PHE A 310 -13.51 2.47 -1.51
C PHE A 310 -12.93 2.25 -0.12
N TYR A 311 -13.77 2.19 0.92
CA TYR A 311 -13.33 1.99 2.30
C TYR A 311 -12.58 0.66 2.48
N TRP A 312 -13.17 -0.45 2.05
CA TRP A 312 -12.54 -1.77 2.21
C TRP A 312 -11.36 -1.98 1.26
N SER A 313 -11.37 -1.36 0.07
CA SER A 313 -10.19 -1.35 -0.81
C SER A 313 -9.03 -0.56 -0.20
N ALA A 314 -9.30 0.58 0.47
CA ALA A 314 -8.29 1.33 1.20
C ALA A 314 -7.67 0.51 2.31
N LEU A 315 -8.50 -0.16 3.12
CA LEU A 315 -8.01 -0.98 4.22
C LEU A 315 -7.26 -2.24 3.74
N SER A 316 -7.69 -2.91 2.67
CA SER A 316 -6.96 -4.05 2.10
C SER A 316 -5.58 -3.63 1.56
N GLY A 317 -5.49 -2.45 0.94
CA GLY A 317 -4.21 -1.82 0.62
C GLY A 317 -3.33 -1.59 1.85
N ILE A 318 -3.88 -1.01 2.92
CA ILE A 318 -3.12 -0.79 4.17
C ILE A 318 -2.66 -2.12 4.79
N ASN A 319 -3.54 -3.12 4.82
CA ASN A 319 -3.29 -4.45 5.38
C ASN A 319 -2.11 -5.16 4.69
N THR A 320 -1.91 -4.90 3.40
CA THR A 320 -0.80 -5.44 2.59
C THR A 320 0.46 -4.57 2.60
N GLY A 321 0.48 -3.48 3.38
CA GLY A 321 1.64 -2.58 3.49
C GLY A 321 1.75 -1.57 2.35
N LEU A 322 0.65 -1.25 1.66
CA LEU A 322 0.65 -0.28 0.57
C LEU A 322 1.05 1.12 1.05
N SER A 323 2.10 1.68 0.44
CA SER A 323 2.62 3.01 0.76
C SER A 323 2.06 4.11 -0.15
N SER A 324 1.87 3.80 -1.43
CA SER A 324 1.42 4.74 -2.46
C SER A 324 0.19 4.19 -3.18
N TYR A 325 -0.94 4.87 -3.00
CA TYR A 325 -2.21 4.54 -3.61
C TYR A 325 -2.43 5.44 -4.84
N ASN A 326 -2.05 4.94 -6.01
CA ASN A 326 -1.99 5.75 -7.23
C ASN A 326 -3.35 5.75 -7.93
N CYS A 327 -4.20 6.71 -7.58
CA CYS A 327 -5.58 6.83 -8.04
C CYS A 327 -5.65 7.33 -9.48
N SER A 328 -6.43 6.66 -10.34
CA SER A 328 -6.66 7.15 -11.70
C SER A 328 -7.25 8.56 -11.71
N LYS A 329 -6.98 9.32 -12.77
CA LYS A 329 -7.55 10.65 -13.02
C LYS A 329 -9.03 10.75 -12.63
N ARG A 330 -9.85 9.79 -13.07
CA ARG A 330 -11.30 9.82 -12.82
C ARG A 330 -11.66 9.49 -11.37
N ALA A 331 -10.90 8.63 -10.69
CA ALA A 331 -11.10 8.38 -9.26
C ALA A 331 -10.80 9.62 -8.42
N ILE A 332 -9.72 10.36 -8.77
CA ILE A 332 -9.41 11.65 -8.16
C ILE A 332 -10.54 12.65 -8.39
N GLN A 333 -10.99 12.82 -9.64
CA GLN A 333 -12.10 13.72 -9.97
C GLN A 333 -13.39 13.37 -9.23
N TYR A 334 -13.69 12.07 -9.08
CA TYR A 334 -14.82 11.61 -8.29
C TYR A 334 -14.65 12.01 -6.81
N ALA A 335 -13.49 11.75 -6.20
CA ALA A 335 -13.22 12.14 -4.82
C ALA A 335 -13.27 13.66 -4.60
N MET A 336 -12.85 14.48 -5.56
CA MET A 336 -12.98 15.95 -5.48
C MET A 336 -14.46 16.41 -5.33
N GLN A 337 -15.42 15.59 -5.76
CA GLN A 337 -16.85 15.88 -5.67
C GLN A 337 -17.55 15.21 -4.47
N HIS A 338 -16.91 14.22 -3.82
CA HIS A 338 -17.52 13.37 -2.80
C HIS A 338 -16.73 13.41 -1.48
N GLN A 339 -17.31 14.02 -0.44
CA GLN A 339 -16.62 14.23 0.85
C GLN A 339 -16.29 12.90 1.54
N GLU A 340 -17.20 11.94 1.49
CA GLU A 340 -17.07 10.61 2.07
C GLU A 340 -15.86 9.85 1.50
N ILE A 341 -15.55 10.05 0.21
CA ILE A 341 -14.36 9.45 -0.43
C ILE A 341 -13.09 10.18 -0.02
N ARG A 342 -13.12 11.51 0.10
CA ARG A 342 -11.97 12.27 0.64
C ARG A 342 -11.65 11.85 2.06
N ASP A 343 -12.65 11.60 2.89
CA ASP A 343 -12.45 11.16 4.27
C ASP A 343 -11.81 9.75 4.33
N ILE A 344 -12.21 8.84 3.44
CA ILE A 344 -11.55 7.52 3.28
C ILE A 344 -10.09 7.68 2.86
N PHE A 345 -9.80 8.58 1.90
CA PHE A 345 -8.43 8.84 1.47
C PHE A 345 -7.58 9.52 2.54
N LYS A 346 -8.16 10.40 3.36
CA LYS A 346 -7.48 10.97 4.54
C LYS A 346 -7.19 9.92 5.60
N MET A 347 -8.12 9.00 5.84
CA MET A 347 -7.89 7.83 6.69
C MET A 347 -6.73 6.99 6.14
N TYR A 348 -6.74 6.69 4.84
CA TYR A 348 -5.65 5.96 4.19
C TYR A 348 -4.30 6.65 4.39
N ASN A 349 -4.22 7.96 4.12
CA ASN A 349 -3.01 8.75 4.32
C ASN A 349 -2.51 8.64 5.76
N LYS A 350 -3.39 8.84 6.74
CA LYS A 350 -3.03 8.73 8.16
C LYS A 350 -2.45 7.35 8.51
N TYR A 351 -3.08 6.28 8.02
CA TYR A 351 -2.71 4.90 8.36
C TYR A 351 -1.48 4.41 7.62
N ALA A 352 -1.31 4.76 6.35
CA ALA A 352 -0.15 4.37 5.54
C ALA A 352 1.17 4.91 6.12
N GLN A 353 1.11 6.04 6.82
CA GLN A 353 2.28 6.67 7.46
C GLN A 353 2.74 5.95 8.74
N GLN A 354 1.96 5.02 9.27
CA GLN A 354 2.31 4.25 10.46
C GLN A 354 3.20 3.06 10.07
N VAL A 355 4.48 3.35 9.82
CA VAL A 355 5.48 2.35 9.37
C VAL A 355 6.27 1.75 10.54
N TYR A 356 6.60 2.54 11.55
CA TYR A 356 7.35 2.08 12.72
C TYR A 356 6.52 2.24 14.00
N PRO A 357 6.39 1.20 14.84
CA PRO A 357 5.59 1.27 16.05
C PRO A 357 6.13 2.31 17.04
N ALA A 358 7.45 2.40 17.18
CA ALA A 358 8.10 3.30 18.13
C ALA A 358 7.85 4.79 17.85
N SER A 359 7.55 5.17 16.61
CA SER A 359 7.24 6.56 16.21
C SER A 359 5.80 6.76 15.77
N ALA A 360 4.99 5.70 15.72
CA ALA A 360 3.61 5.79 15.29
C ALA A 360 2.82 6.76 16.18
N THR A 361 1.99 7.58 15.55
CA THR A 361 1.05 8.52 16.18
C THR A 361 -0.35 7.93 16.27
N THR A 362 -0.59 6.81 15.58
CA THR A 362 -1.86 6.11 15.57
C THR A 362 -1.62 4.60 15.51
N ALA A 363 -2.39 3.85 16.27
CA ALA A 363 -2.59 2.41 16.07
C ALA A 363 -4.07 2.12 15.83
N PHE A 364 -4.39 1.06 15.10
CA PHE A 364 -5.78 0.70 14.84
C PHE A 364 -5.97 -0.80 14.64
N SER A 365 -7.20 -1.23 14.87
CA SER A 365 -7.72 -2.55 14.54
C SER A 365 -9.12 -2.39 13.95
N VAL A 366 -9.26 -2.58 12.64
CA VAL A 366 -10.57 -2.65 11.97
C VAL A 366 -11.02 -4.10 11.92
N PHE A 367 -12.19 -4.36 12.48
CA PHE A 367 -12.69 -5.70 12.72
C PHE A 367 -13.18 -6.36 11.45
N HIS A 368 -12.64 -7.54 11.22
CA HIS A 368 -12.80 -8.30 9.98
C HIS A 368 -12.62 -9.79 10.27
N GLU A 369 -13.28 -10.61 9.46
CA GLU A 369 -13.00 -12.03 9.36
C GLU A 369 -13.11 -12.39 7.87
N GLY A 370 -12.03 -12.91 7.29
CA GLY A 370 -12.04 -13.46 5.94
C GLY A 370 -12.13 -14.97 5.99
N LEU A 371 -13.06 -15.56 5.23
CA LEU A 371 -13.20 -17.02 5.19
C LEU A 371 -12.21 -17.59 4.14
N ASN A 372 -10.93 -17.64 4.51
CA ASN A 372 -9.87 -18.12 3.62
C ASN A 372 -10.02 -19.61 3.30
N ALA A 373 -10.49 -19.92 2.09
CA ALA A 373 -10.69 -21.29 1.64
C ALA A 373 -9.37 -22.09 1.51
N ALA A 374 -8.21 -21.43 1.49
CA ALA A 374 -6.91 -22.11 1.49
C ALA A 374 -6.52 -22.67 2.88
N ASP A 375 -7.12 -22.16 3.97
CA ASP A 375 -6.82 -22.60 5.33
C ASP A 375 -7.49 -23.96 5.63
N THR A 376 -6.69 -25.01 5.66
CA THR A 376 -7.14 -26.38 5.98
C THR A 376 -7.19 -26.67 7.48
N ILE A 377 -6.64 -25.78 8.32
CA ILE A 377 -6.72 -25.89 9.77
C ILE A 377 -8.08 -25.35 10.24
N LYS A 378 -8.44 -24.12 9.85
CA LYS A 378 -9.75 -23.54 10.17
C LYS A 378 -10.89 -24.20 9.39
N PHE A 379 -10.63 -24.60 8.14
CA PHE A 379 -11.61 -25.28 7.29
C PHE A 379 -11.11 -26.66 6.81
N PRO A 380 -11.17 -27.70 7.66
CA PRO A 380 -10.70 -29.05 7.32
C PRO A 380 -11.36 -29.63 6.06
N GLU A 381 -10.56 -30.22 5.17
CA GLU A 381 -11.03 -30.77 3.90
C GLU A 381 -12.12 -31.84 4.07
N LYS A 382 -12.03 -32.65 5.13
CA LYS A 382 -13.04 -33.68 5.45
C LYS A 382 -14.45 -33.09 5.64
N LYS A 383 -14.56 -31.83 6.08
CA LYS A 383 -15.84 -31.15 6.34
C LYS A 383 -16.24 -30.24 5.18
N PHE A 384 -15.28 -29.56 4.56
CA PHE A 384 -15.55 -28.50 3.59
C PHE A 384 -15.18 -28.88 2.15
N GLY A 385 -14.68 -30.09 1.90
CA GLY A 385 -14.19 -30.53 0.59
C GLY A 385 -12.71 -30.15 0.37
N ASN A 386 -12.10 -30.76 -0.64
CA ASN A 386 -10.68 -30.61 -0.96
C ASN A 386 -10.29 -29.13 -1.16
N ALA A 387 -9.19 -28.71 -0.53
CA ALA A 387 -8.64 -27.37 -0.63
C ALA A 387 -7.95 -27.18 -1.98
N LYS A 388 -8.72 -26.71 -2.95
CA LYS A 388 -8.24 -26.29 -4.27
C LYS A 388 -8.96 -25.01 -4.67
N SER A 389 -8.24 -24.07 -5.28
CA SER A 389 -8.85 -22.80 -5.73
C SER A 389 -10.04 -23.01 -6.67
N LYS A 390 -10.01 -24.09 -7.45
CA LYS A 390 -11.07 -24.50 -8.38
C LYS A 390 -12.23 -25.27 -7.76
N ASN A 391 -12.17 -25.62 -6.47
CA ASN A 391 -13.27 -26.33 -5.81
C ASN A 391 -14.33 -25.35 -5.31
N LEU A 392 -15.22 -24.91 -6.20
CA LEU A 392 -16.28 -23.95 -5.88
C LEU A 392 -17.21 -24.42 -4.75
N GLU A 393 -17.46 -25.73 -4.63
CA GLU A 393 -18.27 -26.31 -3.56
C GLU A 393 -17.69 -26.00 -2.17
N ARG A 394 -16.36 -25.98 -2.05
CA ARG A 394 -15.69 -25.67 -0.78
C ARG A 394 -16.02 -24.26 -0.28
N TYR A 395 -16.03 -23.27 -1.16
CA TYR A 395 -16.37 -21.88 -0.78
C TYR A 395 -17.82 -21.78 -0.29
N THR A 396 -18.73 -22.45 -0.99
CA THR A 396 -20.15 -22.51 -0.60
C THR A 396 -20.32 -23.22 0.74
N ASN A 397 -19.66 -24.36 0.95
CA ASN A 397 -19.72 -25.10 2.21
C ASN A 397 -19.18 -24.27 3.39
N ILE A 398 -18.10 -23.51 3.16
CA ILE A 398 -17.54 -22.59 4.15
C ILE A 398 -18.53 -21.48 4.47
N CYS A 399 -19.07 -20.77 3.47
CA CYS A 399 -20.04 -19.70 3.71
C CYS A 399 -21.31 -20.20 4.39
N ASN A 400 -21.82 -21.38 4.01
CA ASN A 400 -23.00 -21.98 4.62
C ASN A 400 -22.81 -22.24 6.12
N ALA A 401 -21.61 -22.63 6.55
CA ALA A 401 -21.30 -22.80 7.98
C ALA A 401 -21.31 -21.48 8.77
N TYR A 402 -21.23 -20.33 8.09
CA TYR A 402 -21.24 -18.98 8.67
C TYR A 402 -22.47 -18.16 8.24
N ALA A 403 -23.48 -18.79 7.62
CA ALA A 403 -24.65 -18.10 7.08
C ALA A 403 -25.47 -17.37 8.16
N SER A 404 -25.52 -17.92 9.40
CA SER A 404 -26.15 -17.26 10.55
C SER A 404 -25.46 -15.97 10.97
N ARG A 405 -24.21 -15.75 10.53
CA ARG A 405 -23.42 -14.54 10.73
C ARG A 405 -23.43 -13.63 9.50
N GLY A 406 -24.26 -13.95 8.48
CA GLY A 406 -24.45 -13.17 7.26
C GLY A 406 -23.50 -13.53 6.09
N ALA A 407 -22.71 -14.59 6.22
CA ALA A 407 -21.76 -15.01 5.18
C ALA A 407 -22.48 -15.56 3.93
N LYS A 408 -21.98 -15.22 2.74
CA LYS A 408 -22.54 -15.59 1.44
C LYS A 408 -21.48 -15.52 0.33
N MET A 409 -21.69 -16.33 -0.70
CA MET A 409 -21.05 -16.20 -2.02
C MET A 409 -22.04 -15.55 -2.98
N ASP A 410 -21.92 -14.25 -3.24
CA ASP A 410 -22.79 -13.56 -4.21
C ASP A 410 -22.34 -13.75 -5.67
N ASP A 411 -21.07 -14.10 -5.89
CA ASP A 411 -20.50 -14.33 -7.22
C ASP A 411 -19.50 -15.49 -7.19
N LEU A 412 -20.01 -16.71 -7.22
CA LEU A 412 -19.19 -17.91 -7.09
C LEU A 412 -18.18 -18.06 -8.24
N GLU A 413 -18.49 -17.58 -9.44
CA GLU A 413 -17.60 -17.65 -10.60
C GLU A 413 -16.34 -16.80 -10.38
N ALA A 414 -16.48 -15.64 -9.73
CA ALA A 414 -15.34 -14.77 -9.44
C ALA A 414 -14.33 -15.37 -8.44
N ALA A 415 -14.70 -16.39 -7.66
CA ALA A 415 -13.84 -16.98 -6.63
C ALA A 415 -12.62 -17.73 -7.19
N ASP A 416 -12.66 -18.16 -8.46
CA ASP A 416 -11.66 -19.08 -9.03
C ASP A 416 -10.83 -18.49 -10.19
N ILE A 417 -11.13 -17.26 -10.62
CA ILE A 417 -10.57 -16.66 -11.85
C ILE A 417 -9.28 -15.86 -11.61
N GLY A 418 -8.83 -15.81 -10.36
CA GLY A 418 -7.63 -15.13 -9.91
C GLY A 418 -7.77 -13.60 -9.84
N GLN A 419 -6.90 -13.00 -9.03
CA GLN A 419 -6.90 -11.59 -8.62
C GLN A 419 -7.17 -10.58 -9.75
N VAL A 420 -6.51 -10.73 -10.91
CA VAL A 420 -6.59 -9.78 -12.03
C VAL A 420 -7.95 -9.82 -12.72
N ASN A 421 -8.53 -11.00 -12.90
CA ASN A 421 -9.86 -11.12 -13.52
C ASN A 421 -10.96 -10.87 -12.48
N GLN A 422 -10.74 -11.29 -11.24
CA GLN A 422 -11.67 -11.09 -10.14
C GLN A 422 -12.01 -9.61 -9.97
N ARG A 423 -10.99 -8.75 -9.80
CA ARG A 423 -11.22 -7.30 -9.63
C ARG A 423 -11.91 -6.61 -10.83
N GLU A 424 -11.86 -7.22 -12.01
CA GLU A 424 -12.44 -6.69 -13.25
C GLU A 424 -13.87 -7.19 -13.47
N ARG A 425 -14.17 -8.44 -13.07
CA ARG A 425 -15.39 -9.16 -13.46
C ARG A 425 -16.33 -9.48 -12.31
N GLN A 426 -15.86 -9.38 -11.06
CA GLN A 426 -16.69 -9.70 -9.90
C GLN A 426 -17.89 -8.75 -9.81
N LYS A 427 -19.05 -9.32 -9.56
CA LYS A 427 -20.36 -8.65 -9.59
C LYS A 427 -21.07 -8.64 -8.24
N GLY A 428 -20.59 -9.43 -7.28
CA GLY A 428 -21.17 -9.57 -5.95
C GLY A 428 -20.10 -9.76 -4.88
N TYR A 429 -20.42 -9.52 -3.62
CA TYR A 429 -19.47 -9.71 -2.52
C TYR A 429 -19.35 -11.19 -2.12
N ASN A 430 -18.13 -11.72 -2.13
CA ASN A 430 -17.84 -13.06 -1.62
C ASN A 430 -17.17 -12.96 -0.24
N ASP A 431 -17.64 -13.76 0.72
CA ASP A 431 -17.00 -13.85 2.05
C ASP A 431 -15.93 -14.92 2.13
N ALA A 432 -16.08 -16.00 1.35
CA ALA A 432 -15.03 -16.96 1.14
C ALA A 432 -14.24 -16.65 -0.12
N GLY A 433 -12.91 -16.73 -0.01
CA GLY A 433 -11.97 -16.48 -1.09
C GLY A 433 -10.73 -17.33 -0.94
N TRP A 434 -9.94 -17.46 -2.01
CA TRP A 434 -8.71 -18.25 -1.97
C TRP A 434 -7.54 -17.39 -1.55
N ASP A 435 -6.86 -17.77 -0.47
CA ASP A 435 -5.65 -17.08 0.00
C ASP A 435 -5.94 -15.59 0.30
N ILE A 436 -7.06 -15.32 0.97
CA ILE A 436 -7.50 -13.99 1.41
C ILE A 436 -7.14 -13.74 2.87
N ALA A 437 -7.09 -12.47 3.28
CA ALA A 437 -6.75 -12.12 4.65
C ALA A 437 -7.79 -12.63 5.67
N GLU A 438 -7.35 -13.36 6.69
CA GLU A 438 -8.25 -14.09 7.61
C GLU A 438 -8.74 -13.25 8.81
N GLY A 439 -7.84 -12.47 9.39
CA GLY A 439 -8.09 -11.73 10.63
C GLY A 439 -8.53 -10.28 10.41
N ASN A 440 -8.47 -9.50 11.48
CA ASN A 440 -8.68 -8.05 11.45
C ASN A 440 -7.65 -7.36 10.53
N PHE A 441 -8.00 -6.15 10.09
CA PHE A 441 -7.06 -5.24 9.43
C PHE A 441 -6.44 -4.32 10.48
N GLU A 442 -5.17 -4.55 10.77
CA GLU A 442 -4.50 -4.03 11.98
C GLU A 442 -3.20 -3.29 11.66
N ARG A 443 -2.88 -2.30 12.50
CA ARG A 443 -1.58 -1.65 12.52
C ARG A 443 -1.20 -1.29 13.96
N PHE A 444 -0.24 -2.03 14.49
CA PHE A 444 0.33 -1.87 15.84
C PHE A 444 -0.68 -1.93 17.00
N LEU A 445 -1.91 -2.36 16.72
CA LEU A 445 -2.94 -2.67 17.70
C LEU A 445 -3.59 -3.96 17.25
N TYR A 446 -3.50 -4.99 18.09
CA TYR A 446 -3.86 -6.35 17.74
C TYR A 446 -4.96 -6.86 18.67
N GLN A 447 -6.03 -7.41 18.11
CA GLN A 447 -6.97 -8.22 18.87
C GLN A 447 -6.34 -9.59 19.17
N ILE A 448 -6.32 -9.96 20.43
CA ILE A 448 -5.76 -11.24 20.89
C ILE A 448 -6.81 -12.33 20.68
N LYS A 449 -6.45 -13.37 19.91
CA LYS A 449 -7.28 -14.57 19.65
C LYS A 449 -8.71 -14.18 19.26
N PRO A 450 -8.88 -13.47 18.13
CA PRO A 450 -10.13 -12.79 17.85
C PRO A 450 -11.30 -13.79 17.70
N ASP A 451 -11.08 -14.99 17.14
CA ASP A 451 -12.12 -16.03 16.98
C ASP A 451 -12.45 -16.81 18.26
N GLU A 452 -11.58 -16.76 19.28
CA GLU A 452 -11.86 -17.34 20.60
C GLU A 452 -12.62 -16.37 21.50
N THR A 453 -12.50 -15.06 21.24
CA THR A 453 -12.95 -13.97 22.13
C THR A 453 -14.11 -13.14 21.56
N SER A 454 -14.42 -13.34 20.27
CA SER A 454 -15.52 -12.71 19.54
C SER A 454 -15.94 -13.57 18.35
N ILE A 455 -16.98 -13.14 17.63
CA ILE A 455 -17.36 -13.72 16.33
C ILE A 455 -17.23 -12.66 15.23
N GLY A 456 -16.76 -13.02 14.05
CA GLY A 456 -16.87 -12.18 12.86
C GLY A 456 -18.29 -12.20 12.31
N LEU A 457 -18.75 -11.03 11.86
CA LEU A 457 -20.05 -10.82 11.24
C LEU A 457 -19.86 -10.25 9.83
N PHE A 458 -20.78 -10.62 8.96
CA PHE A 458 -20.85 -10.22 7.56
C PHE A 458 -22.22 -9.59 7.33
N ARG A 459 -22.32 -8.59 6.44
CA ARG A 459 -23.63 -8.01 6.07
C ARG A 459 -24.45 -7.62 7.31
N VAL A 460 -23.82 -6.83 8.19
CA VAL A 460 -24.22 -6.63 9.60
C VAL A 460 -25.67 -6.15 9.76
N ARG A 461 -26.15 -5.33 8.81
CA ARG A 461 -27.52 -4.79 8.77
C ARG A 461 -28.35 -5.33 7.60
N GLY A 462 -27.98 -6.48 7.04
CA GLY A 462 -28.67 -7.13 5.92
C GLY A 462 -27.91 -7.03 4.60
N GLU A 463 -28.60 -7.34 3.51
CA GLU A 463 -28.03 -7.33 2.15
C GLU A 463 -27.40 -5.97 1.83
N ILE A 464 -26.20 -5.99 1.23
CA ILE A 464 -25.46 -4.77 0.90
C ILE A 464 -26.06 -4.14 -0.34
N ASP A 465 -26.46 -2.89 -0.19
CA ASP A 465 -26.99 -2.03 -1.24
C ASP A 465 -26.39 -0.61 -1.14
N LYS A 466 -26.87 0.30 -1.97
CA LYS A 466 -26.44 1.71 -1.98
C LYS A 466 -26.72 2.50 -0.69
N ASN A 467 -27.62 2.01 0.18
CA ASN A 467 -28.01 2.67 1.43
C ASN A 467 -27.24 2.12 2.63
N SER A 468 -26.51 1.02 2.43
CA SER A 468 -25.65 0.43 3.44
C SER A 468 -24.52 1.40 3.84
N SER A 469 -24.15 1.36 5.11
CA SER A 469 -22.95 2.05 5.61
C SER A 469 -21.71 1.30 5.12
N LYS A 470 -20.61 2.02 4.92
CA LYS A 470 -19.30 1.39 4.67
C LYS A 470 -18.89 0.36 5.74
N TYR A 471 -19.42 0.45 6.96
CA TYR A 471 -19.16 -0.48 8.06
C TYR A 471 -20.01 -1.75 8.01
N ASP A 472 -21.04 -1.84 7.17
CA ASP A 472 -21.96 -2.98 7.14
C ASP A 472 -21.35 -4.25 6.53
N ARG A 473 -20.20 -4.14 5.84
CA ARG A 473 -19.58 -5.28 5.17
C ARG A 473 -19.07 -6.31 6.18
N PHE A 474 -18.34 -5.87 7.20
CA PHE A 474 -17.69 -6.70 8.20
C PHE A 474 -17.65 -6.00 9.56
N ALA A 475 -17.79 -6.80 10.62
CA ALA A 475 -17.68 -6.37 12.00
C ALA A 475 -17.31 -7.56 12.89
N ARG A 476 -17.09 -7.31 14.19
CA ARG A 476 -17.06 -8.36 15.21
C ARG A 476 -18.06 -8.08 16.31
N SER A 477 -18.55 -9.14 16.93
CA SER A 477 -19.57 -9.08 17.99
C SER A 477 -19.14 -9.90 19.19
N PHE A 478 -19.65 -9.53 20.36
CA PHE A 478 -19.78 -10.48 21.45
C PHE A 478 -20.70 -11.64 21.05
N GLU A 479 -20.58 -12.77 21.75
CA GLU A 479 -21.49 -13.90 21.64
C GLU A 479 -21.67 -14.51 23.03
N ASN A 480 -22.56 -13.89 23.83
CA ASN A 480 -22.81 -14.27 25.22
C ASN A 480 -23.25 -15.73 25.35
N ALA A 481 -24.02 -16.23 24.37
CA ALA A 481 -24.46 -17.62 24.31
C ALA A 481 -23.30 -18.65 24.32
N THR A 482 -22.09 -18.26 23.89
CA THR A 482 -20.90 -19.11 23.92
C THR A 482 -19.80 -18.57 24.85
N GLY A 483 -20.12 -17.57 25.67
CA GLY A 483 -19.20 -16.97 26.64
C GLY A 483 -18.16 -16.01 26.03
N LYS A 484 -18.30 -15.61 24.76
CA LYS A 484 -17.40 -14.64 24.10
C LYS A 484 -17.81 -13.21 24.46
N ASN A 485 -17.64 -12.87 25.74
CA ASN A 485 -18.08 -11.60 26.33
C ASN A 485 -16.97 -10.56 26.48
N THR A 486 -15.77 -10.81 25.96
CA THR A 486 -14.65 -9.88 26.12
C THR A 486 -13.67 -10.02 24.97
N MET A 487 -13.40 -8.92 24.27
CA MET A 487 -12.36 -8.81 23.25
C MET A 487 -11.11 -8.18 23.88
N TYR A 488 -9.97 -8.85 23.80
CA TYR A 488 -8.72 -8.41 24.41
C TYR A 488 -7.79 -7.81 23.36
N PHE A 489 -7.09 -6.73 23.71
CA PHE A 489 -6.21 -6.01 22.79
C PHE A 489 -4.84 -5.73 23.41
N LYS A 490 -3.82 -5.73 22.56
CA LYS A 490 -2.48 -5.27 22.92
C LYS A 490 -1.90 -4.37 21.84
N PHE A 491 -1.04 -3.44 22.25
CA PHE A 491 -0.20 -2.70 21.31
C PHE A 491 0.95 -3.58 20.81
N ASP A 492 1.61 -3.14 19.74
CA ASP A 492 2.87 -3.74 19.30
C ASP A 492 3.94 -3.65 20.40
N ASP A 493 4.73 -4.72 20.56
CA ASP A 493 5.74 -4.84 21.61
C ASP A 493 6.77 -3.70 21.57
N GLU A 494 7.01 -3.10 20.40
CA GLU A 494 7.96 -2.01 20.22
C GLU A 494 7.35 -0.61 20.34
N MET A 495 6.03 -0.50 20.52
CA MET A 495 5.32 0.78 20.39
C MET A 495 5.71 1.82 21.45
N PHE A 496 5.94 1.36 22.68
CA PHE A 496 6.20 2.21 23.84
C PHE A 496 7.53 1.93 24.54
N ILE A 497 8.45 1.19 23.90
CA ILE A 497 9.79 0.92 24.44
C ILE A 497 10.58 2.22 24.69
N ALA A 498 10.55 3.16 23.73
CA ALA A 498 11.31 4.41 23.82
C ALA A 498 10.70 5.42 24.79
N SER A 499 9.38 5.47 24.90
CA SER A 499 8.67 6.43 25.74
C SER A 499 7.26 5.95 26.04
N LYS A 500 6.82 6.08 27.30
CA LYS A 500 5.40 5.97 27.65
C LYS A 500 4.62 7.14 27.03
N PRO A 501 3.39 6.92 26.55
CA PRO A 501 2.56 8.00 26.05
C PRO A 501 2.20 8.98 27.19
N LYS A 502 1.94 10.22 26.82
CA LYS A 502 1.28 11.21 27.68
C LYS A 502 -0.20 10.89 27.83
N SER A 503 -0.85 10.56 26.71
CA SER A 503 -2.22 10.07 26.68
C SER A 503 -2.52 9.26 25.42
N LEU A 504 -3.55 8.43 25.52
CA LEU A 504 -4.11 7.59 24.47
C LEU A 504 -5.57 7.97 24.29
N LYS A 505 -5.92 8.48 23.11
CA LYS A 505 -7.31 8.80 22.75
C LYS A 505 -7.89 7.68 21.90
N PHE A 506 -8.78 6.90 22.50
CA PHE A 506 -9.52 5.83 21.86
C PHE A 506 -10.69 6.41 21.08
N THR A 507 -10.92 5.88 19.88
CA THR A 507 -12.08 6.10 19.03
C THR A 507 -12.64 4.73 18.67
N ILE A 508 -13.85 4.43 19.13
CA ILE A 508 -14.48 3.11 18.96
C ILE A 508 -15.72 3.29 18.10
N THR A 509 -15.78 2.56 16.98
CA THR A 509 -16.94 2.54 16.08
C THR A 509 -17.75 1.28 16.32
N TRP A 510 -19.02 1.44 16.69
CA TRP A 510 -19.92 0.36 17.10
C TRP A 510 -21.32 0.58 16.56
N LEU A 511 -22.11 -0.49 16.45
CA LEU A 511 -23.49 -0.43 15.97
C LEU A 511 -24.43 -0.46 17.18
N ASP A 512 -25.18 0.62 17.38
CA ASP A 512 -26.18 0.71 18.45
C ASP A 512 -27.47 -0.03 18.05
N LYS A 513 -27.38 -1.35 17.97
CA LYS A 513 -28.43 -2.23 17.46
C LYS A 513 -29.50 -2.55 18.50
N ASN A 514 -29.08 -2.83 19.73
CA ASN A 514 -29.93 -3.46 20.73
C ASN A 514 -30.29 -2.47 21.85
N PRO A 515 -31.60 -2.19 22.07
CA PRO A 515 -32.01 -1.29 23.15
C PRO A 515 -31.57 -1.81 24.51
N GLY A 516 -30.92 -0.96 25.29
CA GLY A 516 -30.50 -1.26 26.65
C GLY A 516 -29.28 -2.15 26.79
N SER A 517 -28.62 -2.58 25.69
CA SER A 517 -27.33 -3.28 25.76
C SER A 517 -26.27 -2.41 26.42
N THR A 518 -25.28 -3.03 27.04
CA THR A 518 -24.22 -2.33 27.76
C THR A 518 -22.88 -2.99 27.50
N TRP A 519 -21.89 -2.14 27.25
CA TRP A 519 -20.51 -2.55 27.09
C TRP A 519 -19.56 -1.50 27.64
N ALA A 520 -18.35 -1.93 27.97
CA ALA A 520 -17.32 -1.07 28.53
C ALA A 520 -15.97 -1.21 27.84
N LEU A 521 -15.22 -0.11 27.76
CA LEU A 521 -13.78 -0.14 27.53
C LEU A 521 -13.10 -0.21 28.91
N GLN A 522 -12.39 -1.31 29.16
CA GLN A 522 -11.59 -1.48 30.37
C GLN A 522 -10.11 -1.57 30.00
N TYR A 523 -9.23 -1.02 30.84
CA TYR A 523 -7.78 -1.05 30.60
C TYR A 523 -6.99 -1.51 31.81
N ASN A 524 -5.82 -2.05 31.54
CA ASN A 524 -4.90 -2.53 32.56
C ASN A 524 -4.35 -1.35 33.37
N LYS A 525 -4.56 -1.39 34.69
CA LYS A 525 -3.97 -0.45 35.65
C LYS A 525 -3.30 -1.18 36.83
N GLY A 526 -2.78 -2.38 36.59
CA GLY A 526 -2.08 -3.18 37.59
C GLY A 526 -2.88 -4.40 38.02
N LYS A 527 -3.26 -4.48 39.30
CA LYS A 527 -3.95 -5.68 39.83
C LYS A 527 -5.36 -5.86 39.27
N GLU A 528 -6.03 -4.77 38.91
CA GLU A 528 -7.40 -4.79 38.39
C GLU A 528 -7.49 -3.96 37.10
N MET A 529 -8.42 -4.35 36.22
CA MET A 529 -8.79 -3.55 35.06
C MET A 529 -9.64 -2.37 35.51
N LYS A 530 -9.39 -1.18 34.97
CA LYS A 530 -10.18 0.02 35.24
C LYS A 530 -11.08 0.34 34.06
N THR A 531 -12.35 0.68 34.33
CA THR A 531 -13.28 1.16 33.31
C THR A 531 -12.90 2.58 32.87
N ALA A 532 -12.64 2.77 31.59
CA ALA A 532 -12.46 4.07 30.96
C ALA A 532 -13.79 4.67 30.50
N LEU A 533 -14.65 3.82 29.96
CA LEU A 533 -15.93 4.20 29.37
C LEU A 533 -16.91 3.04 29.56
N GLU A 534 -18.17 3.37 29.81
CA GLU A 534 -19.30 2.44 29.80
C GLU A 534 -20.41 3.07 28.97
N ILE A 535 -21.02 2.28 28.08
CA ILE A 535 -22.02 2.72 27.12
C ILE A 535 -23.29 1.91 27.35
N LYS A 536 -24.44 2.59 27.22
CA LYS A 536 -25.76 1.96 27.16
C LYS A 536 -26.42 2.27 25.81
N GLY A 537 -26.77 1.22 25.08
CA GLY A 537 -27.41 1.27 23.78
C GLY A 537 -28.82 1.84 23.83
N LYS A 538 -29.14 2.67 22.85
CA LYS A 538 -30.51 3.11 22.58
C LYS A 538 -31.25 2.09 21.70
N GLY A 539 -30.51 1.36 20.86
CA GLY A 539 -31.05 0.44 19.86
C GLY A 539 -31.71 1.13 18.66
N ASP A 540 -31.08 2.18 18.13
CA ASP A 540 -31.57 2.88 16.92
C ASP A 540 -30.99 2.33 15.60
N ASN A 541 -30.23 1.24 15.68
CA ASN A 541 -29.61 0.52 14.58
C ASN A 541 -28.70 1.41 13.70
N GLN A 542 -28.02 2.39 14.32
CA GLN A 542 -27.07 3.28 13.68
C GLN A 542 -25.63 2.99 14.12
N TRP A 543 -24.69 3.12 13.18
CA TRP A 543 -23.27 3.13 13.51
C TRP A 543 -22.93 4.43 14.24
N LYS A 544 -22.24 4.29 15.38
CA LYS A 544 -21.85 5.39 16.26
C LYS A 544 -20.36 5.32 16.54
N THR A 545 -19.79 6.48 16.86
CA THR A 545 -18.41 6.60 17.30
C THR A 545 -18.40 7.25 18.67
N VAL A 546 -17.65 6.65 19.59
CA VAL A 546 -17.40 7.21 20.93
C VAL A 546 -15.91 7.39 21.13
N THR A 547 -15.53 8.41 21.91
CA THR A 547 -14.13 8.69 22.21
C THR A 547 -13.88 8.80 23.70
N VAL A 548 -12.74 8.28 24.16
CA VAL A 548 -12.29 8.40 25.54
C VAL A 548 -10.77 8.54 25.59
N GLU A 549 -10.27 9.36 26.52
CA GLU A 549 -8.84 9.58 26.71
C GLU A 549 -8.36 8.89 27.99
N VAL A 550 -7.24 8.17 27.90
CA VAL A 550 -6.61 7.46 29.01
C VAL A 550 -5.13 7.86 29.09
N SER A 551 -4.68 8.30 30.27
CA SER A 551 -3.31 8.80 30.49
C SER A 551 -2.49 7.97 31.48
N ASP A 552 -3.11 7.02 32.17
CA ASP A 552 -2.54 6.24 33.28
C ASP A 552 -2.60 4.71 33.04
N MET A 553 -2.74 4.28 31.79
CA MET A 553 -2.74 2.86 31.40
C MET A 553 -1.36 2.21 31.63
N GLN A 554 -1.36 0.98 32.15
CA GLN A 554 -0.17 0.15 32.23
C GLN A 554 0.01 -0.64 30.92
N LEU A 555 1.00 -0.20 30.14
CA LEU A 555 1.35 -0.75 28.82
C LEU A 555 2.53 -1.74 28.97
N ASN A 556 2.24 -2.86 29.62
CA ASN A 556 3.24 -3.88 29.97
C ASN A 556 2.73 -5.30 29.70
N HIS A 557 1.61 -5.43 28.99
CA HIS A 557 1.00 -6.72 28.65
C HIS A 557 0.71 -7.60 29.89
N SER A 558 0.44 -7.00 31.06
CA SER A 558 0.16 -7.76 32.28
C SER A 558 -1.32 -8.07 32.50
N GLY A 559 -2.21 -7.57 31.63
CA GLY A 559 -3.63 -7.90 31.67
C GLY A 559 -3.90 -9.35 31.28
N LYS A 560 -5.15 -9.78 31.45
CA LYS A 560 -5.59 -11.13 31.04
C LYS A 560 -5.27 -11.36 29.55
N MET A 561 -4.78 -12.55 29.21
CA MET A 561 -4.29 -12.89 27.87
C MET A 561 -3.15 -11.99 27.35
N ALA A 562 -2.40 -11.35 28.26
CA ALA A 562 -1.36 -10.37 27.95
C ALA A 562 -1.89 -9.10 27.26
N SER A 563 -3.12 -8.70 27.59
CA SER A 563 -3.74 -7.49 27.07
C SER A 563 -3.31 -6.21 27.79
N ASP A 564 -3.40 -5.09 27.08
CA ASP A 564 -3.34 -3.75 27.64
C ASP A 564 -4.74 -3.20 27.94
N PHE A 565 -5.74 -3.59 27.14
CA PHE A 565 -7.13 -3.19 27.33
C PHE A 565 -8.10 -4.21 26.70
N ALA A 566 -9.38 -4.05 26.98
CA ALA A 566 -10.44 -4.91 26.48
C ALA A 566 -11.75 -4.13 26.23
N LEU A 567 -12.53 -4.61 25.26
CA LEU A 567 -13.96 -4.33 25.18
C LEU A 567 -14.70 -5.45 25.91
N VAL A 568 -15.58 -5.10 26.84
CA VAL A 568 -16.25 -6.04 27.76
C VAL A 568 -17.75 -5.90 27.60
N ASN A 569 -18.45 -7.01 27.39
CA ASN A 569 -19.90 -7.09 27.53
C ASN A 569 -20.25 -6.98 29.02
N THR A 570 -21.01 -5.97 29.41
CA THR A 570 -21.39 -5.74 30.82
C THR A 570 -22.80 -6.22 31.14
N ASP A 571 -23.49 -6.81 30.17
CA ASP A 571 -24.73 -7.54 30.36
C ASP A 571 -24.76 -8.86 29.55
N SER A 572 -25.94 -9.29 29.12
CA SER A 572 -26.17 -10.53 28.38
C SER A 572 -26.57 -10.32 26.91
N ILE A 573 -26.55 -9.08 26.44
CA ILE A 573 -26.94 -8.64 25.09
C ILE A 573 -25.65 -8.42 24.28
N ASP A 574 -25.61 -8.95 23.06
CA ASP A 574 -24.40 -8.85 22.23
C ASP A 574 -24.31 -7.50 21.50
N ASP A 575 -23.17 -6.83 21.63
CA ASP A 575 -22.84 -5.59 20.93
C ASP A 575 -21.87 -5.82 19.76
N VAL A 576 -22.01 -5.01 18.72
CA VAL A 576 -21.28 -5.14 17.45
C VAL A 576 -20.36 -3.95 17.21
N PHE A 577 -19.15 -4.23 16.74
CA PHE A 577 -18.07 -3.25 16.58
C PHE A 577 -17.43 -3.33 15.18
N ASN A 578 -17.16 -2.19 14.55
CA ASN A 578 -16.38 -2.13 13.31
C ASN A 578 -14.89 -1.96 13.58
N GLY A 579 -14.48 -1.34 14.69
CA GLY A 579 -13.06 -1.25 15.01
C GLY A 579 -12.71 -0.20 16.07
N ILE A 580 -11.41 -0.13 16.34
CA ILE A 580 -10.79 0.76 17.32
C ILE A 580 -9.63 1.49 16.65
N GLU A 581 -9.61 2.81 16.77
CA GLU A 581 -8.45 3.65 16.47
C GLU A 581 -7.94 4.28 17.77
N VAL A 582 -6.63 4.32 17.98
CA VAL A 582 -5.99 4.97 19.12
C VAL A 582 -5.02 6.02 18.64
N ASN A 583 -5.30 7.28 18.94
CA ASN A 583 -4.37 8.39 18.72
C ASN A 583 -3.44 8.52 19.93
N ILE A 584 -2.14 8.65 19.65
CA ILE A 584 -1.08 8.56 20.64
C ILE A 584 -0.44 9.93 20.79
N GLN A 585 -0.60 10.54 21.97
CA GLN A 585 0.17 11.71 22.35
C GLN A 585 1.43 11.22 23.08
N ARG A 586 2.61 11.39 22.46
CA ARG A 586 3.90 11.09 23.10
C ARG A 586 4.33 12.25 24.01
N LYS A 587 5.23 11.96 24.95
CA LYS A 587 5.76 12.96 25.91
C LYS A 587 6.77 13.89 25.28
#